data_AF-A0A1J7JEW3-F1
#
_entry.id   AF-A0A1J7JEW3-F1
#
_cell.length_a   1.000
_cell.length_b   1.000
_cell.length_c   1.000
_cell.angle_alpha   90.00
_cell.angle_beta   90.00
_cell.angle_gamma   90.00
#
_symmetry.space_group_name_H-M   'P 1'
#
loop_
_entity.id
_entity.type
_entity.pdbx_description
1 polymer ?
#
loop_
_entity_poly.entity_id
_entity_poly.type
_entity_poly.pdbx_seq_one_letter_code
_entity_poly.pdbx_strand_id
1 'polypeptide(L)'
;MFRGSIANLPRAAARAARITAPRTTSVARVAATPTGRIYTGLRFLSSTAPRQIAILPDGAKEPANEADKPTKTDNLAPTEITEAQYHQLADEYLEAILNKFEELQDSREDVDVEYSAGVMTVNFGPNVGTYVINKQPPNKQIWLSSPKSGPKRFDWVVQGEGQNDKQGTAVGDWMYIRHGTTLSKLFRDELGVDLGLPARRFGD
;
A
#
# COMPACT_ATOMS: atom_id res chain seq x y z
N MET A 1 4.84 86.00 -5.17
CA MET A 1 3.96 84.90 -5.67
C MET A 1 3.94 83.83 -4.60
N PHE A 2 2.86 83.23 -4.13
CA PHE A 2 1.41 83.38 -4.22
C PHE A 2 0.90 82.32 -3.22
N ARG A 3 -0.01 82.68 -2.31
CA ARG A 3 -1.13 81.88 -1.71
C ARG A 3 -0.85 80.41 -1.29
N GLY A 4 -1.33 79.88 -0.16
CA GLY A 4 -2.46 80.30 0.66
C GLY A 4 -2.82 79.19 1.67
N SER A 5 -3.56 79.66 2.66
CA SER A 5 -4.12 79.04 3.85
C SER A 5 -4.88 77.71 3.68
N ILE A 6 -4.68 76.84 4.68
CA ILE A 6 -5.63 75.94 5.39
C ILE A 6 -6.97 75.65 4.69
N ALA A 7 -7.14 74.39 4.27
CA ALA A 7 -8.44 73.82 3.93
C ALA A 7 -8.98 72.97 5.09
N ASN A 8 -10.03 73.49 5.72
CA ASN A 8 -10.96 72.77 6.59
C ASN A 8 -11.71 71.71 5.79
N LEU A 9 -11.74 70.47 6.28
CA LEU A 9 -12.71 69.46 5.87
C LEU A 9 -13.80 69.36 6.95
N PRO A 10 -15.09 69.58 6.62
CA PRO A 10 -16.17 69.42 7.58
C PRO A 10 -16.51 67.95 7.78
N ARG A 11 -16.67 67.58 9.05
CA ARG A 11 -17.34 66.37 9.52
C ARG A 11 -18.84 66.64 9.49
N ALA A 12 -19.60 65.89 8.70
CA ALA A 12 -21.07 65.88 8.77
C ALA A 12 -21.58 64.45 8.86
N ALA A 13 -22.32 64.21 9.95
CA ALA A 13 -23.10 63.02 10.21
C ALA A 13 -24.56 63.27 9.79
N ALA A 14 -25.24 62.24 9.27
CA ALA A 14 -26.69 62.01 9.41
C ALA A 14 -27.03 60.64 8.77
N ARG A 15 -27.40 59.63 9.56
CA ARG A 15 -28.77 59.29 10.03
C ARG A 15 -29.72 58.78 8.93
N ALA A 16 -29.84 57.46 8.92
CA ALA A 16 -31.07 56.65 9.02
C ALA A 16 -32.32 57.01 8.19
N ALA A 17 -32.79 56.04 7.39
CA ALA A 17 -34.14 55.43 7.44
C ALA A 17 -34.16 54.24 6.45
N ARG A 18 -34.33 52.99 6.90
CA ARG A 18 -35.60 52.23 6.90
C ARG A 18 -36.41 52.38 5.61
N ILE A 19 -36.72 51.26 4.95
CA ILE A 19 -38.07 50.86 4.48
C ILE A 19 -38.05 49.44 3.85
N THR A 20 -38.79 48.54 4.51
CA THR A 20 -39.63 47.41 4.01
C THR A 20 -39.05 46.17 3.29
N ALA A 21 -39.06 45.04 4.02
CA ALA A 21 -39.54 43.72 3.55
C ALA A 21 -41.11 43.76 3.40
N PRO A 22 -41.85 42.75 2.86
CA PRO A 22 -41.54 41.31 2.74
C PRO A 22 -42.08 40.58 1.46
N ARG A 23 -41.92 39.24 1.43
CA ARG A 23 -42.73 38.15 0.79
C ARG A 23 -41.82 37.12 0.08
N THR A 24 -41.52 35.95 0.66
CA THR A 24 -42.30 34.69 0.82
C THR A 24 -42.39 33.81 -0.44
N THR A 25 -42.34 32.49 -0.21
CA THR A 25 -42.49 31.31 -1.11
C THR A 25 -41.14 30.75 -1.63
N SER A 26 -40.76 29.47 -1.49
CA SER A 26 -41.31 28.29 -0.81
C SER A 26 -40.18 27.27 -0.64
N VAL A 27 -40.11 26.60 0.51
CA VAL A 27 -39.24 25.44 0.74
C VAL A 27 -39.96 24.20 0.23
N ALA A 28 -39.40 23.50 -0.76
CA ALA A 28 -39.85 22.16 -1.11
C ALA A 28 -39.01 21.13 -0.33
N ARG A 29 -39.51 20.69 0.82
CA ARG A 29 -39.15 19.41 1.44
C ARG A 29 -40.00 18.34 0.77
N VAL A 30 -39.37 17.40 0.05
CA VAL A 30 -40.06 16.16 -0.32
C VAL A 30 -39.91 15.19 0.84
N ALA A 31 -41.04 14.92 1.49
CA ALA A 31 -41.18 14.00 2.59
C ALA A 31 -41.06 12.55 2.09
N ALA A 32 -40.28 11.76 2.83
CA ALA A 32 -40.37 10.31 2.82
C ALA A 32 -41.76 9.87 3.29
N THR A 33 -42.32 8.86 2.63
CA THR A 33 -43.36 8.00 3.23
C THR A 33 -43.01 6.53 3.03
N PRO A 34 -43.30 5.68 4.03
CA PRO A 34 -42.91 4.28 4.06
C PRO A 34 -43.99 3.40 3.44
N THR A 35 -43.59 2.29 2.82
CA THR A 35 -44.51 1.18 2.57
C THR A 35 -43.84 -0.08 3.10
N GLY A 36 -44.19 -0.43 4.33
CA GLY A 36 -43.95 -1.74 4.89
C GLY A 36 -45.23 -2.58 4.78
N ARG A 37 -45.08 -3.84 4.33
CA ARG A 37 -45.85 -5.05 4.69
C ARG A 37 -45.32 -6.20 3.82
N ILE A 38 -45.19 -7.46 4.23
CA ILE A 38 -45.18 -8.18 5.51
C ILE A 38 -44.46 -9.51 5.18
N TYR A 39 -43.84 -10.09 6.20
CA TYR A 39 -43.21 -11.41 6.23
C TYR A 39 -44.14 -12.56 5.82
N THR A 40 -43.62 -13.47 5.00
CA THR A 40 -43.85 -14.93 4.98
C THR A 40 -42.77 -15.47 4.03
N GLY A 41 -41.65 -16.00 4.52
CA GLY A 41 -41.56 -17.38 5.00
C GLY A 41 -41.76 -18.34 3.84
N LEU A 42 -40.68 -18.91 3.28
CA LEU A 42 -40.57 -20.32 2.90
C LEU A 42 -39.18 -20.66 2.29
N ARG A 43 -38.44 -21.50 3.05
CA ARG A 43 -37.73 -22.72 2.61
C ARG A 43 -36.45 -22.59 1.79
N PHE A 44 -35.35 -22.79 2.52
CA PHE A 44 -34.27 -23.70 2.16
C PHE A 44 -34.79 -24.93 1.39
N LEU A 45 -34.18 -25.22 0.24
CA LEU A 45 -34.00 -26.58 -0.22
C LEU A 45 -32.60 -26.70 -0.82
N SER A 46 -31.74 -27.38 -0.06
CA SER A 46 -30.52 -28.01 -0.54
C SER A 46 -30.85 -28.91 -1.74
N SER A 47 -30.18 -28.70 -2.87
CA SER A 47 -30.05 -29.73 -3.89
C SER A 47 -28.84 -30.58 -3.53
N THR A 48 -29.05 -31.62 -2.73
CA THR A 48 -28.11 -32.74 -2.67
C THR A 48 -28.37 -33.60 -3.89
N ALA A 49 -27.50 -33.53 -4.89
CA ALA A 49 -27.51 -34.50 -5.98
C ALA A 49 -27.14 -35.88 -5.40
N PRO A 50 -27.95 -36.93 -5.60
CA PRO A 50 -27.63 -38.25 -5.09
C PRO A 50 -26.47 -38.85 -5.88
N ARG A 51 -25.48 -39.35 -5.15
CA ARG A 51 -24.46 -40.27 -5.67
C ARG A 51 -25.17 -41.52 -6.18
N GLN A 52 -25.14 -41.77 -7.49
CA GLN A 52 -25.26 -43.12 -8.00
C GLN A 52 -23.86 -43.74 -8.01
N ILE A 53 -23.62 -44.62 -7.04
CA ILE A 53 -22.54 -45.60 -7.10
C ILE A 53 -23.05 -46.70 -8.04
N ALA A 54 -22.48 -46.77 -9.24
CA ALA A 54 -22.55 -47.95 -10.10
C ALA A 54 -21.25 -48.03 -10.93
N ILE A 55 -20.41 -48.94 -10.45
CA ILE A 55 -19.24 -49.63 -11.02
C ILE A 55 -19.11 -49.48 -12.55
N LEU A 56 -18.03 -48.85 -13.02
CA LEU A 56 -17.53 -48.91 -14.39
C LEU A 56 -15.99 -49.05 -14.37
N PRO A 57 -15.41 -49.84 -15.30
CA PRO A 57 -14.02 -50.27 -15.25
C PRO A 57 -13.05 -49.24 -15.86
N ASP A 58 -11.83 -49.34 -15.34
CA ASP A 58 -10.53 -48.83 -15.76
C ASP A 58 -10.42 -48.15 -17.14
N GLY A 59 -9.80 -46.94 -17.15
CA GLY A 59 -9.13 -46.39 -18.32
C GLY A 59 -9.76 -45.16 -18.98
N ALA A 60 -9.61 -43.97 -18.37
CA ALA A 60 -9.30 -42.71 -19.06
C ALA A 60 -9.23 -41.57 -18.03
N LYS A 61 -8.02 -41.29 -17.54
CA LYS A 61 -7.72 -40.11 -16.73
C LYS A 61 -7.61 -38.92 -17.67
N GLU A 62 -8.63 -38.07 -17.73
CA GLU A 62 -8.47 -36.72 -18.30
C GLU A 62 -7.55 -35.90 -17.39
N PRO A 63 -6.40 -35.39 -17.87
CA PRO A 63 -5.55 -34.52 -17.06
C PRO A 63 -6.13 -33.10 -17.06
N ALA A 64 -6.83 -32.77 -15.99
CA ALA A 64 -7.09 -31.40 -15.61
C ALA A 64 -5.75 -30.70 -15.27
N ASN A 65 -5.39 -29.70 -16.07
CA ASN A 65 -4.49 -28.57 -15.76
C ASN A 65 -3.35 -28.86 -14.79
N GLU A 66 -2.26 -29.40 -15.35
CA GLU A 66 -0.97 -29.54 -14.68
C GLU A 66 -0.15 -28.25 -14.87
N ALA A 67 -0.50 -27.20 -14.13
CA ALA A 67 0.30 -25.98 -14.00
C ALA A 67 0.11 -25.34 -12.61
N ASP A 68 0.43 -26.10 -11.57
CA ASP A 68 0.95 -25.54 -10.32
C ASP A 68 1.53 -26.69 -9.49
N LYS A 69 2.79 -27.02 -9.79
CA LYS A 69 3.62 -27.69 -8.80
C LYS A 69 3.91 -26.65 -7.71
N PRO A 70 3.54 -26.87 -6.43
CA PRO A 70 4.17 -26.13 -5.36
C PRO A 70 5.63 -26.57 -5.34
N THR A 71 6.49 -25.78 -5.97
CA THR A 71 7.93 -25.85 -5.76
C THR A 71 8.13 -25.72 -4.25
N LYS A 72 8.75 -26.75 -3.64
CA LYS A 72 9.08 -26.85 -2.21
C LYS A 72 9.36 -25.47 -1.63
N THR A 73 8.43 -24.96 -0.84
CA THR A 73 8.66 -23.82 0.03
C THR A 73 9.43 -24.36 1.22
N ASP A 74 10.75 -24.27 1.18
CA ASP A 74 11.57 -24.37 2.40
C ASP A 74 11.01 -23.36 3.41
N ASN A 75 10.96 -23.70 4.70
CA ASN A 75 10.26 -22.98 5.76
C ASN A 75 10.61 -21.47 5.84
N LEU A 76 9.96 -20.63 5.03
CA LEU A 76 10.04 -19.17 5.11
C LEU A 76 8.98 -18.69 6.11
N ALA A 77 9.31 -18.79 7.40
CA ALA A 77 8.49 -18.24 8.46
C ALA A 77 8.86 -16.77 8.72
N PRO A 78 7.89 -15.85 8.85
CA PRO A 78 8.15 -14.50 9.33
C PRO A 78 8.81 -14.58 10.73
N THR A 79 9.87 -13.81 10.94
CA THR A 79 10.52 -13.72 12.25
C THR A 79 9.77 -12.71 13.12
N GLU A 80 9.43 -13.10 14.34
CA GLU A 80 8.84 -12.17 15.30
C GLU A 80 9.88 -11.19 15.83
N ILE A 81 9.81 -9.93 15.36
CA ILE A 81 10.65 -8.83 15.81
C ILE A 81 9.85 -7.85 16.66
N THR A 82 10.51 -7.11 17.56
CA THR A 82 9.86 -6.02 18.31
C THR A 82 9.55 -4.83 17.39
N GLU A 83 8.61 -3.96 17.78
CA GLU A 83 8.29 -2.75 17.01
C GLU A 83 9.52 -1.85 16.84
N ALA A 84 10.30 -1.63 17.91
CA ALA A 84 11.53 -0.83 17.84
C ALA A 84 12.55 -1.41 16.85
N GLN A 85 12.74 -2.74 16.84
CA GLN A 85 13.62 -3.41 15.89
C GLN A 85 13.08 -3.30 14.45
N TYR A 86 11.77 -3.48 14.25
CA TYR A 86 11.15 -3.26 12.94
C TYR A 86 11.43 -1.86 12.42
N HIS A 87 11.28 -0.83 13.26
CA HIS A 87 11.54 0.55 12.87
C HIS A 87 12.99 0.73 12.40
N GLN A 88 13.96 0.32 13.22
CA GLN A 88 15.38 0.41 12.86
C GLN A 88 15.69 -0.31 11.54
N LEU A 89 15.25 -1.57 11.41
CA LEU A 89 15.52 -2.40 10.22
C LEU A 89 14.84 -1.84 8.97
N ALA A 90 13.60 -1.39 9.07
CA ALA A 90 12.85 -0.86 7.94
C ALA A 90 13.33 0.53 7.54
N ASP A 91 13.67 1.40 8.50
CA ASP A 91 14.21 2.73 8.22
C ASP A 91 15.56 2.63 7.52
N GLU A 92 16.49 1.84 8.07
CA GLU A 92 17.81 1.66 7.44
C GLU A 92 17.69 1.06 6.02
N TYR A 93 16.85 0.05 5.86
CA TYR A 93 16.65 -0.58 4.56
C TYR A 93 16.06 0.40 3.53
N LEU A 94 15.10 1.22 3.94
CA LEU A 94 14.51 2.24 3.06
C LEU A 94 15.46 3.40 2.80
N GLU A 95 16.26 3.84 3.77
CA GLU A 95 17.32 4.85 3.55
C GLU A 95 18.35 4.35 2.54
N ALA A 96 18.74 3.07 2.62
CA ALA A 96 19.68 2.51 1.66
C ALA A 96 19.09 2.39 0.25
N ILE A 97 17.79 2.09 0.13
CA ILE A 97 17.05 2.16 -1.13
C ILE A 97 16.97 3.59 -1.66
N LEU A 98 16.66 4.56 -0.78
CA LEU A 98 16.55 5.97 -1.12
C LEU A 98 17.86 6.45 -1.76
N ASN A 99 18.99 6.24 -1.09
CA ASN A 99 20.31 6.61 -1.58
C ASN A 99 20.60 6.03 -2.97
N LYS A 100 20.18 4.78 -3.23
CA LYS A 100 20.36 4.12 -4.53
C LYS A 100 19.47 4.71 -5.62
N PHE A 101 18.25 5.10 -5.28
CA PHE A 101 17.36 5.74 -6.24
C PHE A 101 17.69 7.22 -6.48
N GLU A 102 18.22 7.94 -5.49
CA GLU A 102 18.78 9.29 -5.68
C GLU A 102 19.98 9.26 -6.63
N GLU A 103 20.91 8.31 -6.45
CA GLU A 103 22.03 8.09 -7.39
C GLU A 103 21.54 7.79 -8.82
N LEU A 104 20.44 7.05 -8.94
CA LEU A 104 19.82 6.76 -10.22
C LEU A 104 19.15 7.99 -10.83
N GLN A 105 18.48 8.82 -10.03
CA GLN A 105 17.89 10.09 -10.44
C GLN A 105 18.94 11.09 -10.94
N ASP A 106 20.11 11.15 -10.29
CA ASP A 106 21.23 11.96 -10.78
C ASP A 106 21.76 11.48 -12.15
N SER A 107 21.64 10.18 -12.42
CA SER A 107 22.06 9.56 -13.68
C SER A 107 20.98 9.62 -14.78
N ARG A 108 19.70 9.80 -14.40
CA ARG A 108 18.54 9.68 -15.27
C ARG A 108 17.48 10.72 -14.92
N GLU A 109 17.28 11.68 -15.84
CA GLU A 109 16.29 12.75 -15.67
C GLU A 109 14.83 12.26 -15.70
N ASP A 110 14.56 11.02 -16.13
CA ASP A 110 13.22 10.44 -16.14
C ASP A 110 12.82 9.77 -14.82
N VAL A 111 13.71 9.75 -13.83
CA VAL A 111 13.47 9.19 -12.51
C VAL A 111 13.25 10.31 -11.49
N ASP A 112 12.20 10.19 -10.69
CA ASP A 112 11.88 11.11 -9.59
C ASP A 112 11.54 10.32 -8.33
N VAL A 113 12.21 10.65 -7.22
CA VAL A 113 12.12 9.94 -5.94
C VAL A 113 11.64 10.88 -4.86
N GLU A 114 10.58 10.50 -4.16
CA GLU A 114 10.04 11.23 -3.02
C GLU A 114 9.90 10.29 -1.81
N TYR A 115 10.49 10.64 -0.67
CA TYR A 115 10.32 9.91 0.58
C TYR A 115 9.70 10.78 1.67
N SER A 116 8.49 10.41 2.10
CA SER A 116 7.67 11.19 3.04
C SER A 116 6.92 10.29 4.00
N ALA A 117 7.10 10.50 5.31
CA ALA A 117 6.34 9.83 6.38
C ALA A 117 6.30 8.29 6.30
N GLY A 118 7.40 7.64 5.88
CA GLY A 118 7.47 6.18 5.73
C GLY A 118 6.86 5.65 4.43
N VAL A 119 6.51 6.55 3.50
CA VAL A 119 6.09 6.22 2.14
C VAL A 119 7.14 6.75 1.18
N MET A 120 7.73 5.86 0.38
CA MET A 120 8.62 6.19 -0.72
C MET A 120 7.88 6.01 -2.04
N THR A 121 7.84 7.06 -2.83
CA THR A 121 7.27 7.08 -4.17
C THR A 121 8.41 7.24 -5.16
N VAL A 122 8.49 6.35 -6.15
CA VAL A 122 9.52 6.38 -7.18
C VAL A 122 8.86 6.34 -8.54
N ASN A 123 8.99 7.42 -9.30
CA ASN A 123 8.50 7.51 -10.66
C ASN A 123 9.64 7.19 -11.62
N PHE A 124 9.50 6.12 -12.42
CA PHE A 124 10.49 5.75 -13.45
C PHE A 124 10.04 6.19 -14.86
N GLY A 125 9.27 7.27 -14.93
CA GLY A 125 8.74 7.82 -16.17
C GLY A 125 7.56 7.02 -16.75
N PRO A 126 7.03 7.47 -17.92
CA PRO A 126 5.78 6.96 -18.48
C PRO A 126 5.86 5.51 -18.98
N ASN A 127 7.06 4.99 -19.25
CA ASN A 127 7.25 3.64 -19.79
C ASN A 127 7.18 2.55 -18.70
N VAL A 128 7.59 2.88 -17.49
CA VAL A 128 7.68 1.92 -16.38
C VAL A 128 6.55 2.17 -15.37
N GLY A 129 6.23 3.44 -15.09
CA GLY A 129 5.22 3.86 -14.13
C GLY A 129 5.81 4.16 -12.74
N THR A 130 4.91 4.31 -11.77
CA THR A 130 5.22 4.73 -10.40
C THR A 130 5.18 3.56 -9.43
N TYR A 131 6.25 3.42 -8.66
CA TYR A 131 6.37 2.45 -7.58
C TYR A 131 6.10 3.15 -6.26
N VAL A 132 5.39 2.48 -5.37
CA VAL A 132 5.13 2.98 -4.02
C VAL A 132 5.58 1.94 -3.01
N ILE A 133 6.50 2.30 -2.14
CA ILE A 133 7.00 1.48 -1.04
C ILE A 133 6.51 2.11 0.26
N ASN A 134 5.82 1.36 1.10
CA ASN A 134 5.20 1.88 2.31
C ASN A 134 5.55 1.03 3.53
N LYS A 135 6.02 1.67 4.60
CA LYS A 135 6.16 1.05 5.91
C LYS A 135 4.78 0.76 6.51
N GLN A 136 4.59 -0.44 7.02
CA GLN A 136 3.39 -0.82 7.77
C GLN A 136 3.76 -1.25 9.19
N PRO A 137 4.01 -0.29 10.11
CA PRO A 137 4.37 -0.59 11.50
C PRO A 137 3.41 -1.54 12.22
N PRO A 138 2.06 -1.41 12.09
CA PRO A 138 1.14 -2.32 12.78
C PRO A 138 1.33 -3.80 12.41
N ASN A 139 1.78 -4.05 11.17
CA ASN A 139 1.99 -5.40 10.65
C ASN A 139 3.46 -5.81 10.64
N LYS A 140 4.39 -4.89 10.96
CA LYS A 140 5.85 -5.06 10.83
C LYS A 140 6.25 -5.50 9.41
N GLN A 141 5.60 -4.93 8.41
CA GLN A 141 5.77 -5.28 7.00
C GLN A 141 6.19 -4.08 6.17
N ILE A 142 6.83 -4.34 5.03
CA ILE A 142 6.99 -3.36 3.96
C ILE A 142 6.05 -3.74 2.82
N TRP A 143 5.24 -2.79 2.39
CA TRP A 143 4.34 -2.99 1.26
C TRP A 143 4.94 -2.33 0.02
N LEU A 144 4.83 -3.01 -1.12
CA LEU A 144 5.23 -2.52 -2.43
C LEU A 144 4.02 -2.50 -3.35
N SER A 145 3.81 -1.41 -4.07
CA SER A 145 2.95 -1.35 -5.22
C SER A 145 3.83 -1.19 -6.45
N SER A 146 4.00 -2.26 -7.22
CA SER A 146 4.69 -2.22 -8.52
C SER A 146 3.67 -2.11 -9.65
N PRO A 147 3.88 -1.22 -10.65
CA PRO A 147 3.06 -1.18 -11.86
C PRO A 147 3.20 -2.45 -12.72
N LYS A 148 4.30 -3.20 -12.56
CA LYS A 148 4.57 -4.44 -13.30
C LYS A 148 4.00 -5.67 -12.60
N SER A 149 4.26 -5.81 -11.30
CA SER A 149 3.97 -7.03 -10.54
C SER A 149 2.89 -6.89 -9.46
N GLY A 150 2.27 -5.72 -9.38
CA GLY A 150 1.15 -5.42 -8.50
C GLY A 150 1.56 -5.24 -7.03
N PRO A 151 0.58 -5.33 -6.11
CA PRO A 151 0.83 -5.18 -4.68
C PRO A 151 1.53 -6.41 -4.11
N LYS A 152 2.60 -6.18 -3.34
CA LYS A 152 3.33 -7.21 -2.60
C LYS A 152 3.57 -6.76 -1.15
N ARG A 153 3.73 -7.75 -0.28
CA ARG A 153 3.99 -7.54 1.15
C ARG A 153 5.23 -8.34 1.51
N PHE A 154 6.17 -7.67 2.13
CA PHE A 154 7.44 -8.25 2.54
C PHE A 154 7.45 -8.33 4.06
N ASP A 155 7.83 -9.50 4.54
CA ASP A 155 7.99 -9.80 5.94
C ASP A 155 9.48 -9.93 6.23
N TRP A 156 9.88 -9.53 7.43
CA TRP A 156 11.25 -9.76 7.88
C TRP A 156 11.45 -11.25 8.17
N VAL A 157 12.46 -11.85 7.54
CA VAL A 157 12.78 -13.26 7.75
C VAL A 157 14.28 -13.40 8.00
N VAL A 158 14.61 -14.04 9.11
CA VAL A 158 15.98 -14.39 9.49
C VAL A 158 16.30 -15.79 8.98
N GLN A 159 17.27 -15.88 8.08
CA GLN A 159 17.85 -17.13 7.61
C GLN A 159 19.07 -17.46 8.49
N GLY A 160 19.08 -18.65 9.11
CA GLY A 160 20.21 -19.10 9.95
C GLY A 160 19.86 -19.70 11.30
N GLU A 161 18.58 -19.94 11.63
CA GLU A 161 18.20 -20.67 12.85
C GLU A 161 18.35 -22.20 12.69
N GLY A 162 19.45 -22.64 12.09
CA GLY A 162 19.88 -24.04 12.18
C GLY A 162 20.43 -24.28 13.58
N GLN A 163 19.95 -25.32 14.26
CA GLN A 163 20.32 -25.75 15.61
C GLN A 163 21.83 -26.08 15.81
N ASN A 164 22.67 -25.81 14.81
CA ASN A 164 24.12 -26.03 14.77
C ASN A 164 24.96 -24.79 14.38
N ASP A 165 24.34 -23.67 14.03
CA ASP A 165 25.09 -22.48 13.61
C ASP A 165 25.36 -21.57 14.80
N LYS A 166 26.64 -21.22 14.95
CA LYS A 166 27.16 -20.40 16.05
C LYS A 166 26.39 -19.07 16.11
N GLN A 167 25.90 -18.72 17.29
CA GLN A 167 25.25 -17.44 17.60
C GLN A 167 26.07 -16.29 16.98
N GLY A 168 25.48 -15.52 16.06
CA GLY A 168 26.11 -14.34 15.42
C GLY A 168 26.22 -14.33 13.89
N THR A 169 25.73 -15.35 13.18
CA THR A 169 25.70 -15.36 11.68
C THR A 169 24.27 -15.44 11.12
N ALA A 170 23.25 -15.18 11.95
CA ALA A 170 21.88 -15.14 11.45
C ALA A 170 21.73 -13.93 10.53
N VAL A 171 21.19 -14.11 9.32
CA VAL A 171 21.12 -13.08 8.29
C VAL A 171 19.66 -12.82 7.96
N GLY A 172 19.18 -11.59 8.20
CA GLY A 172 17.80 -11.19 7.95
C GLY A 172 17.62 -10.40 6.68
N ASP A 173 16.52 -10.66 5.97
CA ASP A 173 16.13 -9.95 4.76
C ASP A 173 14.60 -9.80 4.65
N TRP A 174 14.17 -8.82 3.85
CA TRP A 174 12.77 -8.57 3.52
C TRP A 174 12.31 -9.51 2.41
N MET A 175 11.53 -10.52 2.78
CA MET A 175 11.15 -11.61 1.88
C MET A 175 9.64 -11.66 1.63
N TYR A 176 9.27 -11.91 0.37
CA TYR A 176 7.90 -12.20 0.01
C TYR A 176 7.62 -13.69 0.18
N ILE A 177 6.95 -14.05 1.28
CA ILE A 177 6.73 -15.45 1.70
C ILE A 177 6.05 -16.31 0.62
N ARG A 178 5.18 -15.73 -0.21
CA ARG A 178 4.45 -16.47 -1.26
C ARG A 178 5.35 -17.06 -2.34
N HIS A 179 6.42 -16.35 -2.71
CA HIS A 179 7.32 -16.76 -3.81
C HIS A 179 8.78 -16.92 -3.37
N GLY A 180 9.11 -16.59 -2.12
CA GLY A 180 10.48 -16.61 -1.61
C GLY A 180 11.41 -15.60 -2.31
N THR A 181 10.86 -14.52 -2.87
CA THR A 181 11.64 -13.47 -3.53
C THR A 181 11.95 -12.35 -2.56
N THR A 182 13.20 -11.89 -2.53
CA THR A 182 13.60 -10.71 -1.76
C THR A 182 13.19 -9.44 -2.48
N LEU A 183 12.98 -8.37 -1.72
CA LEU A 183 12.67 -7.05 -2.29
C LEU A 183 13.82 -6.56 -3.20
N SER A 184 15.08 -6.77 -2.79
CA SER A 184 16.26 -6.49 -3.62
C SER A 184 16.27 -7.23 -4.96
N LYS A 185 15.91 -8.53 -4.95
CA LYS A 185 15.84 -9.32 -6.18
C LYS A 185 14.74 -8.81 -7.11
N LEU A 186 13.59 -8.43 -6.56
CA LEU A 186 12.50 -7.87 -7.35
C LEU A 186 12.93 -6.59 -8.07
N PHE A 187 13.61 -5.67 -7.38
CA PHE A 187 14.10 -4.43 -8.04
C PHE A 187 15.16 -4.70 -9.09
N ARG A 188 16.03 -5.70 -8.87
CA ARG A 188 17.00 -6.13 -9.88
C ARG A 188 16.31 -6.68 -11.13
N ASP A 189 15.29 -7.53 -10.96
CA ASP A 189 14.57 -8.14 -12.08
C ASP A 189 13.68 -7.12 -12.84
N GLU A 190 13.04 -6.20 -12.11
CA GLU A 190 12.09 -5.24 -12.70
C GLU A 190 12.75 -3.98 -13.26
N LEU A 191 13.81 -3.48 -12.62
CA LEU A 191 14.44 -2.20 -12.94
C LEU A 191 15.89 -2.34 -13.38
N GLY A 192 16.51 -3.51 -13.20
CA GLY A 192 17.95 -3.69 -13.41
C GLY A 192 18.79 -2.98 -12.35
N VAL A 193 18.18 -2.52 -11.25
CA VAL A 193 18.87 -1.78 -10.18
C VAL A 193 19.37 -2.79 -9.15
N ASP A 194 20.69 -2.88 -9.02
CA ASP A 194 21.28 -3.62 -7.91
C ASP A 194 21.35 -2.72 -6.68
N LEU A 195 20.44 -2.96 -5.73
CA LEU A 195 20.46 -2.24 -4.47
C LEU A 195 21.68 -2.60 -3.62
N GLY A 196 22.36 -3.72 -3.91
CA GLY A 196 23.59 -4.12 -3.22
C GLY A 196 23.43 -4.30 -1.70
N LEU A 197 22.20 -4.42 -1.20
CA LEU A 197 21.91 -4.49 0.23
C LEU A 197 22.29 -5.89 0.73
N PRO A 198 23.33 -6.01 1.58
CA PRO A 198 23.62 -7.28 2.21
C PRO A 198 22.50 -7.57 3.20
N ALA A 199 22.00 -8.80 3.17
CA ALA A 199 21.09 -9.25 4.20
C ALA A 199 21.79 -9.08 5.58
N ARG A 200 21.08 -8.45 6.52
CA ARG A 200 21.63 -7.86 7.74
C ARG A 200 21.98 -8.97 8.73
N ARG A 201 23.20 -8.95 9.27
CA ARG A 201 23.60 -9.88 10.33
C ARG A 201 22.89 -9.50 11.64
N PHE A 202 22.28 -10.49 12.28
CA PHE A 202 21.62 -10.40 13.58
C PHE A 202 22.68 -10.68 14.67
N GLY A 203 23.00 -9.69 15.50
CA GLY A 203 23.87 -9.86 16.68
C GLY A 203 25.03 -8.88 16.88
N ASP A 204 25.14 -7.81 16.10
CA ASP A 204 26.05 -6.68 16.37
C ASP A 204 25.36 -5.54 17.15
#